data_AF-T1A612-F1
#
_entry.id   AF-T1A612-F1
#
_cell.length_a   1.000
_cell.length_b   1.000
_cell.length_c   1.000
_cell.angle_alpha   90.00
_cell.angle_beta   90.00
_cell.angle_gamma   90.00
#
_symmetry.space_group_name_H-M   'P 1'
#
loop_
_entity.id
_entity.type
_entity.pdbx_description
1 polymer ?
#
loop_
_entity_poly.entity_id
_entity_poly.type
_entity_poly.pdbx_seq_one_letter_code
_entity_poly.pdbx_strand_id
1 'polypeptide(L)'
;PDKIWPLLKGGNVHTDDLKHLADALDLQSKALKATGGNPGLAPIHAMKFYSMAHSLDSFVRVGQELVDDFIGRNDYIGARDVIETNLMPTITGLKLAGRIIPVRSQYAVVLAYCGAFDAADTEMARLAPYEDGLEPRGQWELRNQRALIAHLRENPPPPQWQMPPKLGGPAR
;
A
#
# COMPACT_ATOMS: atom_id res chain seq x y z
N PRO A 1 14.78 1.75 -7.13
CA PRO A 1 15.16 3.20 -7.10
C PRO A 1 16.67 3.38 -7.20
N ASP A 2 17.41 2.58 -6.43
CA ASP A 2 18.87 2.69 -6.21
C ASP A 2 19.73 2.62 -7.47
N LYS A 3 19.26 1.96 -8.53
CA LYS A 3 19.97 1.86 -9.82
C LYS A 3 19.72 3.04 -10.76
N ILE A 4 18.61 3.76 -10.60
CA ILE A 4 18.22 4.90 -11.46
C ILE A 4 18.79 6.20 -10.89
N TRP A 5 18.81 6.33 -9.56
CA TRP A 5 19.26 7.53 -8.86
C TRP A 5 20.66 8.03 -9.26
N PRO A 6 21.69 7.17 -9.43
CA PRO A 6 23.01 7.62 -9.85
C PRO A 6 23.04 8.22 -11.27
N LEU A 7 22.12 7.81 -12.15
CA LEU A 7 22.04 8.28 -13.53
C LEU A 7 21.42 9.69 -13.64
N LEU A 8 20.71 10.13 -12.60
CA LEU A 8 20.09 11.45 -12.53
C LEU A 8 21.05 12.52 -11.97
N LYS A 9 22.22 12.16 -11.42
CA LYS A 9 23.14 13.10 -10.73
C LYS A 9 24.02 13.95 -11.67
N GLY A 10 23.47 14.45 -12.78
CA GLY A 10 24.15 15.35 -13.72
C GLY A 10 24.37 16.79 -13.21
N GLY A 11 24.57 16.99 -11.91
CA GLY A 11 24.80 18.31 -11.28
C GLY A 11 23.55 19.09 -10.88
N ASN A 12 22.34 18.59 -11.15
CA ASN A 12 21.07 19.27 -10.82
C ASN A 12 20.33 18.57 -9.66
N VAL A 13 19.60 19.35 -8.86
CA VAL A 13 18.68 18.85 -7.84
C VAL A 13 17.35 18.55 -8.49
N HIS A 14 17.01 17.26 -8.64
CA HIS A 14 15.77 16.82 -9.33
C HIS A 14 14.59 16.58 -8.40
N THR A 15 14.71 16.91 -7.11
CA THR A 15 13.69 16.59 -6.10
C THR A 15 12.30 17.13 -6.47
N ASP A 16 12.22 18.38 -6.90
CA ASP A 16 10.95 19.03 -7.25
C ASP A 16 10.36 18.45 -8.53
N ASP A 17 11.18 18.22 -9.56
CA ASP A 17 10.73 17.60 -10.82
C ASP A 17 10.18 16.19 -10.60
N LEU A 18 10.86 15.40 -9.76
CA LEU A 18 10.42 14.05 -9.41
C LEU A 18 9.11 14.10 -8.62
N LYS A 19 8.96 15.05 -7.69
CA LYS A 19 7.71 15.25 -6.97
C LYS A 19 6.58 15.66 -7.92
N HIS A 20 6.81 16.63 -8.82
CA HIS A 20 5.81 17.06 -9.79
C HIS A 20 5.38 15.91 -10.72
N LEU A 21 6.33 15.09 -11.17
CA LEU A 21 6.01 13.90 -11.97
C LEU A 21 5.19 12.88 -11.17
N ALA A 22 5.50 12.69 -9.88
CA ALA A 22 4.73 11.84 -8.99
C ALA A 22 3.30 12.37 -8.80
N ASP A 23 3.15 13.68 -8.56
CA ASP A 23 1.85 14.34 -8.39
C ASP A 23 0.99 14.22 -9.67
N ALA A 24 1.59 14.37 -10.86
CA ALA A 24 0.89 14.20 -12.14
C ALA A 24 0.39 12.77 -12.34
N LEU A 25 1.22 11.77 -11.99
CA LEU A 25 0.84 10.35 -12.07
C LEU A 25 -0.24 9.98 -11.05
N ASP A 26 -0.16 10.50 -9.82
CA ASP A 26 -1.19 10.32 -8.80
C ASP A 26 -2.52 10.96 -9.22
N LEU A 27 -2.48 12.17 -9.78
CA LEU A 27 -3.66 12.84 -10.31
C LEU A 27 -4.28 12.05 -11.48
N GLN A 28 -3.47 11.59 -12.44
CA GLN A 28 -3.94 10.74 -13.53
C GLN A 28 -4.60 9.46 -12.99
N SER A 29 -3.96 8.82 -12.01
CA SER A 29 -4.46 7.61 -11.37
C SER A 29 -5.85 7.83 -10.75
N LYS A 30 -6.00 8.92 -9.98
CA LYS A 30 -7.28 9.30 -9.36
C LYS A 30 -8.35 9.65 -10.40
N ALA A 31 -7.99 10.39 -11.45
CA ALA A 31 -8.92 10.75 -12.51
C ALA A 31 -9.45 9.51 -13.26
N LEU A 32 -8.57 8.56 -13.58
CA LEU A 32 -8.97 7.29 -14.20
C LEU A 32 -9.86 6.46 -13.28
N LYS A 33 -9.50 6.36 -11.99
CA LYS A 33 -10.34 5.63 -11.01
C LYS A 33 -11.73 6.26 -10.86
N ALA A 34 -11.81 7.58 -10.83
CA ALA A 34 -13.09 8.30 -10.74
C ALA A 34 -14.01 8.08 -11.94
N THR A 35 -13.46 7.72 -13.11
CA THR A 35 -14.24 7.38 -14.32
C THR A 35 -14.45 5.87 -14.49
N GLY A 36 -14.11 5.06 -13.48
CA GLY A 36 -14.23 3.59 -13.50
C GLY A 36 -13.12 2.88 -14.29
N GLY A 37 -12.09 3.61 -14.70
CA GLY A 37 -10.92 3.08 -15.41
C GLY A 37 -9.87 2.46 -14.49
N ASN A 38 -8.97 1.68 -15.09
CA ASN A 38 -7.81 1.12 -14.40
C ASN A 38 -6.58 2.04 -14.58
N PRO A 39 -5.99 2.60 -13.51
CA PRO A 39 -4.80 3.46 -13.59
C PRO A 39 -3.50 2.73 -14.00
N GLY A 40 -3.54 1.40 -14.18
CA GLY A 40 -2.38 0.60 -14.58
C GLY A 40 -1.23 0.75 -13.58
N LEU A 41 -0.04 1.09 -14.10
CA LEU A 41 1.18 1.23 -13.30
C LEU A 41 1.41 2.65 -12.75
N ALA A 42 0.53 3.62 -13.07
CA ALA A 42 0.68 5.00 -12.62
C ALA A 42 0.91 5.15 -11.10
N PRO A 43 0.11 4.52 -10.20
CA PRO A 43 0.35 4.63 -8.76
C PRO A 43 1.69 4.03 -8.32
N ILE A 44 2.12 2.92 -8.93
CA ILE A 44 3.43 2.30 -8.64
C ILE A 44 4.58 3.24 -9.03
N HIS A 45 4.46 3.91 -10.18
CA HIS A 45 5.45 4.88 -10.62
C HIS A 45 5.45 6.13 -9.72
N ALA A 46 4.28 6.65 -9.35
CA ALA A 46 4.15 7.76 -8.42
C ALA A 46 4.84 7.45 -7.08
N MET A 47 4.64 6.26 -6.51
CA MET A 47 5.35 5.83 -5.29
C MET A 47 6.88 5.87 -5.47
N LYS A 48 7.41 5.33 -6.57
CA LYS A 48 8.86 5.34 -6.82
C LYS A 48 9.40 6.77 -6.86
N PHE A 49 8.68 7.68 -7.51
CA PHE A 49 9.08 9.09 -7.61
C PHE A 49 8.96 9.83 -6.27
N TYR A 50 7.90 9.62 -5.50
CA TYR A 50 7.81 10.19 -4.15
C TYR A 50 8.91 9.70 -3.21
N SER A 51 9.28 8.41 -3.30
CA SER A 51 10.41 7.86 -2.55
C SER A 51 11.72 8.58 -2.92
N MET A 52 11.99 8.77 -4.22
CA MET A 52 13.18 9.47 -4.70
C MET A 52 13.17 10.97 -4.38
N ALA A 53 12.00 11.59 -4.32
CA ALA A 53 11.82 12.99 -3.93
C ALA A 53 11.73 13.19 -2.40
N HIS A 54 11.90 12.15 -1.60
CA HIS A 54 11.73 12.18 -0.14
C HIS A 54 10.34 12.70 0.33
N SER A 55 9.30 12.58 -0.51
CA SER A 55 7.93 12.99 -0.20
C SER A 55 7.16 11.84 0.46
N LEU A 56 7.57 11.49 1.67
CA LEU A 56 7.19 10.22 2.32
C LEU A 56 5.71 10.12 2.70
N ASP A 57 5.06 11.23 3.04
CA ASP A 57 3.62 11.22 3.29
C ASP A 57 2.82 10.86 2.05
N SER A 58 3.19 11.43 0.89
CA SER A 58 2.58 11.07 -0.38
C SER A 58 2.88 9.63 -0.78
N PHE A 59 4.11 9.17 -0.55
CA PHE A 59 4.50 7.77 -0.78
C PHE A 59 3.61 6.79 0.00
N VAL A 60 3.45 7.01 1.32
CA VAL A 60 2.62 6.14 2.16
C VAL A 60 1.17 6.20 1.72
N ARG A 61 0.61 7.41 1.53
CA ARG A 61 -0.79 7.58 1.09
C ARG A 61 -1.07 6.83 -0.22
N VAL A 62 -0.26 7.05 -1.26
CA VAL A 62 -0.46 6.37 -2.55
C VAL A 62 -0.27 4.86 -2.45
N GLY A 63 0.67 4.40 -1.61
CA GLY A 63 0.84 2.97 -1.40
C GLY A 63 -0.35 2.31 -0.70
N GLN A 64 -0.95 2.97 0.30
CA GLN A 64 -2.17 2.47 0.94
C GLN A 64 -3.36 2.48 -0.02
N GLU A 65 -3.51 3.53 -0.85
CA GLU A 65 -4.54 3.56 -1.90
C GLU A 65 -4.33 2.46 -2.95
N LEU A 66 -3.07 2.13 -3.28
CA LEU A 66 -2.72 1.05 -4.20
C LEU A 66 -3.07 -0.34 -3.61
N VAL A 67 -2.86 -0.53 -2.30
CA VAL A 67 -3.28 -1.75 -1.59
C VAL A 67 -4.80 -1.93 -1.71
N ASP A 68 -5.57 -0.87 -1.47
CA ASP A 68 -7.03 -0.91 -1.59
C ASP A 68 -7.48 -1.21 -3.03
N ASP A 69 -6.81 -0.63 -4.03
CA ASP A 69 -7.06 -0.93 -5.45
C ASP A 69 -6.83 -2.42 -5.77
N PHE A 70 -5.78 -3.03 -5.20
CA PHE A 70 -5.49 -4.45 -5.38
C PHE A 70 -6.54 -5.33 -4.70
N ILE A 71 -6.94 -5.01 -3.47
CA ILE A 71 -8.05 -5.70 -2.79
C ILE A 71 -9.34 -5.62 -3.62
N GLY A 72 -9.67 -4.44 -4.15
CA GLY A 72 -10.87 -4.25 -4.98
C GLY A 72 -10.87 -5.04 -6.30
N ARG A 73 -9.71 -5.54 -6.72
CA ARG A 73 -9.53 -6.43 -7.90
C ARG A 73 -9.36 -7.90 -7.52
N ASN A 74 -9.51 -8.22 -6.25
CA ASN A 74 -9.24 -9.52 -5.65
C ASN A 74 -7.76 -9.95 -5.74
N ASP A 75 -6.83 -9.02 -5.92
CA ASP A 75 -5.39 -9.30 -5.92
C ASP A 75 -4.77 -9.11 -4.53
N TYR A 76 -5.09 -10.02 -3.62
CA TYR A 76 -4.67 -9.94 -2.22
C TYR A 76 -3.17 -10.21 -2.04
N ILE A 77 -2.60 -11.09 -2.87
CA ILE A 77 -1.15 -11.34 -2.89
C ILE A 77 -0.40 -10.09 -3.35
N GLY A 78 -0.87 -9.41 -4.40
CA GLY A 78 -0.31 -8.14 -4.85
C GLY A 78 -0.41 -7.04 -3.79
N ALA A 79 -1.58 -6.93 -3.13
CA ALA A 79 -1.77 -6.03 -1.99
C ALA A 79 -0.76 -6.29 -0.85
N ARG A 80 -0.54 -7.57 -0.51
CA ARG A 80 0.43 -7.99 0.51
C ARG A 80 1.85 -7.62 0.12
N ASP A 81 2.23 -7.88 -1.13
CA ASP A 81 3.57 -7.58 -1.65
C ASP A 81 3.89 -6.08 -1.56
N VAL A 82 2.94 -5.19 -1.88
CA VAL A 82 3.13 -3.73 -1.73
C VAL A 82 3.49 -3.36 -0.29
N ILE A 83 2.80 -3.96 0.70
CA ILE A 83 3.07 -3.66 2.11
C ILE A 83 4.43 -4.20 2.53
N GLU A 84 4.69 -5.48 2.28
CA GLU A 84 5.87 -6.19 2.78
C GLU A 84 7.17 -5.71 2.13
N THR A 85 7.15 -5.40 0.82
CA THR A 85 8.36 -5.07 0.07
C THR A 85 8.60 -3.57 -0.08
N ASN A 86 7.56 -2.74 0.06
CA ASN A 86 7.68 -1.28 -0.13
C ASN A 86 7.35 -0.50 1.14
N LEU A 87 6.11 -0.57 1.64
CA LEU A 87 5.64 0.33 2.71
C LEU A 87 6.36 0.08 4.03
N MET A 88 6.34 -1.16 4.53
CA MET A 88 6.91 -1.51 5.83
C MET A 88 8.42 -1.24 5.90
N PRO A 89 9.25 -1.70 4.94
CA PRO A 89 10.68 -1.39 4.94
C PRO A 89 10.97 0.11 4.92
N THR A 90 10.20 0.88 4.13
CA THR A 90 10.40 2.34 4.01
C THR A 90 10.05 3.07 5.30
N ILE A 91 8.91 2.76 5.91
CA ILE A 91 8.45 3.39 7.15
C ILE A 91 9.40 3.09 8.30
N THR A 92 9.88 1.85 8.42
CA THR A 92 10.85 1.46 9.45
C THR A 92 12.21 2.11 9.20
N GLY A 93 12.72 2.06 7.97
CA GLY A 93 14.03 2.63 7.61
C GLY A 93 14.13 4.14 7.82
N LEU A 94 13.02 4.86 7.59
CA LEU A 94 12.94 6.32 7.71
C LEU A 94 12.31 6.79 9.03
N LYS A 95 12.07 5.88 9.97
CA LYS A 95 11.51 6.15 11.32
C LYS A 95 10.22 6.97 11.30
N LEU A 96 9.32 6.70 10.35
CA LEU A 96 8.05 7.41 10.20
C LEU A 96 7.00 6.90 11.21
N ALA A 97 7.23 7.14 12.50
CA ALA A 97 6.43 6.59 13.59
C ALA A 97 4.92 6.84 13.43
N GLY A 98 4.52 8.04 12.99
CA GLY A 98 3.12 8.40 12.76
C GLY A 98 2.42 7.66 11.62
N ARG A 99 3.16 6.90 10.80
CA ARG A 99 2.62 6.09 9.69
C ARG A 99 2.61 4.59 9.98
N ILE A 100 3.23 4.16 11.09
CA ILE A 100 3.34 2.75 11.45
C ILE A 100 1.97 2.14 11.70
N ILE A 101 1.13 2.80 12.50
CA ILE A 101 -0.17 2.24 12.91
C ILE A 101 -1.10 2.05 11.72
N PRO A 102 -1.38 3.07 10.87
CA PRO A 102 -2.26 2.89 9.71
C PRO A 102 -1.79 1.81 8.73
N VAL A 103 -0.48 1.68 8.50
CA VAL A 103 0.04 0.67 7.57
C VAL A 103 0.00 -0.73 8.17
N ARG A 104 0.37 -0.89 9.45
CA ARG A 104 0.31 -2.20 10.12
C ARG A 104 -1.12 -2.69 10.31
N SER A 105 -2.07 -1.77 10.48
CA SER A 105 -3.46 -2.11 10.66
C SER A 105 -4.10 -2.53 9.32
N GLN A 106 -3.79 -1.83 8.21
CA GLN A 106 -4.12 -2.28 6.85
C GLN A 106 -3.44 -3.61 6.50
N TYR A 107 -2.21 -3.84 6.94
CA TYR A 107 -1.51 -5.10 6.74
C TYR A 107 -2.23 -6.29 7.38
N ALA A 108 -2.74 -6.13 8.61
CA ALA A 108 -3.55 -7.15 9.25
C ALA A 108 -4.82 -7.49 8.44
N VAL A 109 -5.49 -6.47 7.88
CA VAL A 109 -6.64 -6.68 6.98
C VAL A 109 -6.22 -7.45 5.73
N VAL A 110 -5.11 -7.09 5.09
CA VAL A 110 -4.59 -7.80 3.91
C VAL A 110 -4.23 -9.25 4.22
N LEU A 111 -3.65 -9.53 5.40
CA LEU A 111 -3.40 -10.89 5.86
C LEU A 111 -4.70 -11.70 5.97
N ALA A 112 -5.78 -11.10 6.49
CA ALA A 112 -7.09 -11.75 6.54
C ALA A 112 -7.68 -12.00 5.14
N TYR A 113 -7.54 -11.06 4.20
CA TYR A 113 -7.90 -11.31 2.79
C TYR A 113 -7.11 -12.46 2.16
N CYS A 114 -5.86 -12.66 2.59
CA CYS A 114 -5.03 -13.81 2.19
C CYS A 114 -5.38 -15.11 2.95
N GLY A 115 -6.38 -15.11 3.84
CA GLY A 115 -6.75 -16.24 4.70
C GLY A 115 -5.81 -16.49 5.88
N ALA A 116 -4.81 -15.62 6.11
CA ALA A 116 -3.83 -15.75 7.19
C ALA A 116 -4.35 -15.10 8.49
N PHE A 117 -5.47 -15.61 9.01
CA PHE A 117 -6.19 -15.00 10.13
C PHE A 117 -5.37 -14.93 11.43
N ASP A 118 -4.60 -15.97 11.77
CA ASP A 118 -3.76 -15.96 12.98
C ASP A 118 -2.67 -14.88 12.90
N ALA A 119 -2.13 -14.64 11.70
CA ALA A 119 -1.16 -13.59 11.47
C ALA A 119 -1.82 -12.20 11.54
N ALA A 120 -3.04 -12.05 11.00
CA ALA A 120 -3.83 -10.83 11.12
C ALA A 120 -4.12 -10.48 12.60
N ASP A 121 -4.54 -11.46 13.39
CA ASP A 121 -4.80 -11.30 14.83
C ASP A 121 -3.52 -10.91 15.58
N THR A 122 -2.40 -11.56 15.25
CA THR A 122 -1.09 -11.22 15.81
C THR A 122 -0.70 -9.78 15.51
N GLU A 123 -0.93 -9.30 14.29
CA GLU A 123 -0.64 -7.92 13.94
C GLU A 123 -1.56 -6.93 14.66
N MET A 124 -2.86 -7.23 14.79
CA MET A 124 -3.79 -6.40 15.55
C MET A 124 -3.46 -6.36 17.05
N ALA A 125 -3.00 -7.48 17.64
CA ALA A 125 -2.59 -7.54 19.03
C ALA A 125 -1.37 -6.64 19.31
N ARG A 126 -0.43 -6.54 18.37
CA ARG A 126 0.73 -5.62 18.47
C ARG A 126 0.32 -4.15 18.46
N LEU A 127 -0.86 -3.82 17.92
CA LEU A 127 -1.37 -2.45 17.89
C LEU A 127 -2.14 -2.06 19.15
N ALA A 128 -2.61 -3.03 19.94
CA ALA A 128 -3.42 -2.79 21.14
C ALA A 128 -2.78 -1.80 22.13
N PRO A 129 -1.47 -1.84 22.44
CA PRO A 129 -0.86 -0.90 23.38
C PRO A 129 -0.91 0.58 22.94
N TYR A 130 -1.14 0.84 21.66
CA TYR A 130 -1.16 2.21 21.12
C TYR A 130 -2.58 2.78 21.01
N GLU A 131 -3.62 1.96 21.12
CA GLU A 131 -4.99 2.32 20.80
C GLU A 131 -5.53 3.46 21.70
N ASP A 132 -5.27 3.40 23.00
CA ASP A 132 -5.69 4.43 23.95
C ASP A 132 -5.03 5.80 23.69
N GLY A 133 -3.86 5.80 23.04
CA GLY A 133 -3.13 7.01 22.66
C GLY A 133 -3.57 7.62 21.33
N LEU A 134 -4.46 6.96 20.58
CA LEU A 134 -4.95 7.45 19.30
C LEU A 134 -6.10 8.45 19.48
N GLU A 135 -6.23 9.38 18.54
CA GLU A 135 -7.42 10.20 18.40
C GLU A 135 -8.67 9.32 18.14
N PRO A 136 -9.89 9.81 18.43
CA PRO A 136 -11.12 9.03 18.29
C PRO A 136 -11.29 8.37 16.91
N ARG A 137 -10.86 9.06 15.85
CA ARG A 137 -10.89 8.51 14.48
C ARG A 137 -9.96 7.30 14.32
N GLY A 138 -8.76 7.33 14.89
CA GLY A 138 -7.81 6.22 14.83
C GLY A 138 -8.29 5.00 15.60
N GLN A 139 -8.90 5.21 16.77
CA GLN A 139 -9.53 4.12 17.54
C GLN A 139 -10.69 3.49 16.78
N TRP A 140 -11.55 4.31 16.17
CA TRP A 140 -12.65 3.84 15.33
C TRP A 140 -12.15 3.01 14.14
N GLU A 141 -11.08 3.45 13.48
CA GLU A 141 -10.48 2.74 12.35
C GLU A 141 -9.97 1.35 12.77
N LEU A 142 -9.23 1.24 13.89
CA LEU A 142 -8.76 -0.06 14.39
C LEU A 142 -9.91 -1.01 14.73
N ARG A 143 -10.98 -0.50 15.36
CA ARG A 143 -12.17 -1.30 15.67
C ARG A 143 -12.85 -1.82 14.39
N ASN A 144 -12.99 -0.98 13.37
CA ASN A 144 -13.58 -1.40 12.10
C ASN A 144 -12.73 -2.43 11.37
N GLN A 145 -11.41 -2.29 11.40
CA GLN A 145 -10.54 -3.26 10.75
C GLN A 145 -10.57 -4.61 11.46
N ARG A 146 -10.67 -4.65 12.80
CA ARG A 146 -10.91 -5.90 13.54
C ARG A 146 -12.27 -6.52 13.18
N ALA A 147 -13.32 -5.69 13.07
CA ALA A 147 -14.64 -6.15 12.66
C ALA A 147 -14.62 -6.73 11.23
N LEU A 148 -13.88 -6.10 10.32
CA LEU A 148 -13.69 -6.60 8.96
C LEU A 148 -12.93 -7.94 8.95
N ILE A 149 -11.86 -8.10 9.74
CA ILE A 149 -11.13 -9.37 9.86
C ILE A 149 -12.05 -10.48 10.38
N ALA A 150 -12.86 -10.20 11.40
CA ALA A 150 -13.84 -11.16 11.92
C ALA A 150 -14.88 -11.53 10.85
N HIS A 151 -15.39 -10.53 10.12
CA HIS A 151 -16.34 -10.76 9.03
C HIS A 151 -15.76 -11.64 7.92
N LEU A 152 -14.51 -11.40 7.50
CA LEU A 152 -13.81 -12.20 6.48
C LEU A 152 -13.57 -13.65 6.91
N ARG A 153 -13.47 -13.92 8.21
CA ARG A 153 -13.34 -15.28 8.75
C ARG A 153 -14.61 -16.10 8.55
N GLU A 154 -15.76 -15.46 8.69
CA GLU A 154 -17.08 -16.08 8.50
C GLU A 154 -17.51 -16.05 7.02
N ASN A 155 -17.07 -15.03 6.28
CA ASN A 155 -17.44 -14.76 4.90
C ASN A 155 -16.16 -14.58 4.07
N PRO A 156 -15.54 -15.69 3.60
CA PRO A 156 -14.31 -15.62 2.84
C PRO A 156 -14.45 -14.70 1.62
N PRO A 157 -13.41 -13.92 1.28
CA PRO A 157 -13.45 -13.05 0.12
C PRO A 157 -13.54 -13.87 -1.19
N PRO A 158 -13.89 -13.23 -2.32
CA PRO A 158 -13.78 -13.85 -3.63
C PRO A 158 -12.40 -14.47 -3.86
N PRO A 159 -12.26 -15.46 -4.76
CA PRO A 159 -10.96 -16.06 -5.05
C PRO A 159 -9.92 -15.03 -5.49
N GLN A 160 -8.67 -15.26 -5.09
CA GLN A 160 -7.50 -14.49 -5.54
C GLN A 160 -7.49 -14.38 -7.07
N TRP A 161 -7.30 -13.17 -7.56
CA TRP A 161 -7.13 -12.90 -8.98
C TRP A 161 -5.93 -13.66 -9.53
N GLN A 162 -6.12 -14.30 -10.68
CA GLN A 162 -5.08 -15.02 -11.39
C GLN A 162 -4.80 -14.33 -12.71
N MET A 163 -3.53 -14.16 -13.04
CA MET A 163 -3.14 -13.60 -14.33
C MET A 163 -3.61 -14.52 -15.46
N PRO A 164 -4.30 -14.00 -16.49
CA PRO A 164 -4.73 -14.80 -17.62
C PRO A 164 -3.54 -15.50 -18.30
N PRO A 165 -3.67 -16.79 -18.68
CA PRO A 165 -2.57 -17.57 -19.27
C PRO A 165 -1.94 -16.94 -20.51
N LYS A 166 -2.68 -16.11 -21.25
CA LYS A 166 -2.22 -15.44 -22.48
C LYS A 166 -1.24 -14.28 -22.22
N LEU A 167 -1.13 -13.82 -20.98
CA LEU A 167 -0.21 -12.74 -20.55
C LEU A 167 0.94 -13.26 -19.67
N GLY A 168 0.81 -14.48 -19.15
CA GLY A 168 1.95 -15.20 -18.58
C GLY A 168 2.82 -15.71 -19.71
N GLY A 169 4.06 -15.23 -19.80
CA GLY A 169 5.08 -15.92 -20.58
C GLY A 169 5.15 -17.41 -20.18
N PRO A 170 5.77 -18.26 -21.02
CA PRO A 170 5.76 -19.71 -20.78
C PRO A 170 6.22 -20.01 -19.35
N ALA A 171 5.42 -20.82 -18.65
CA ALA A 171 5.78 -21.35 -17.34
C ALA A 171 7.17 -21.99 -17.44
N ARG A 172 8.11 -21.47 -16.65
CA ARG A 172 9.45 -22.03 -16.54
C ARG A 172 9.46 -23.20 -15.58
#